data_AF-F0UBH3-F1
#
_entry.id   AF-F0UBH3-F1
#
_cell.length_a   1.000
_cell.length_b   1.000
_cell.length_c   1.000
_cell.angle_alpha   90.00
_cell.angle_beta   90.00
_cell.angle_gamma   90.00
#
_symmetry.space_group_name_H-M   'P 1'
#
loop_
_entity.id
_entity.type
_entity.pdbx_description
1 polymer ?
#
loop_
_entity_poly.entity_id
_entity_poly.type
_entity_poly.pdbx_seq_one_letter_code
_entity_poly.pdbx_strand_id
1 'polypeptide(L)'
;MAGTNGQDPPTSQAEALQPSKKPLIPNSTKLLLGGTVFLALSSLITRRAFLRKRISTLPPTYTSAPFHRPSANGGLEALEALNIATINVASVAMIGVGAGMYAFDIDTLEDLKRKVRSGMELDGSGESEQQVEEELEKWVANVMSWKAGKEKKESEVERK
;
A
#
# COMPACT_ATOMS: atom_id res chain seq x y z
N MET A 1 -30.49 -27.77 -60.44
CA MET A 1 -30.96 -28.11 -59.08
C MET A 1 -30.08 -29.26 -58.61
N ALA A 2 -29.04 -28.96 -57.84
CA ALA A 2 -28.94 -29.24 -56.38
C ALA A 2 -28.94 -30.76 -56.10
N GLY A 3 -27.95 -31.39 -55.46
CA GLY A 3 -26.75 -30.88 -54.79
C GLY A 3 -25.81 -32.04 -54.43
N THR A 4 -24.55 -31.70 -54.16
CA THR A 4 -23.50 -32.64 -53.74
C THR A 4 -23.19 -32.43 -52.27
N ASN A 5 -23.30 -33.50 -51.49
CA ASN A 5 -22.81 -33.63 -50.12
C ASN A 5 -21.28 -33.44 -50.07
N GLY A 6 -20.79 -32.69 -49.09
CA GLY A 6 -19.36 -32.47 -48.86
C GLY A 6 -19.10 -31.70 -47.57
N GLN A 7 -19.16 -32.43 -46.45
CA GLN A 7 -18.36 -32.32 -45.23
C GLN A 7 -17.60 -31.00 -44.94
N ASP A 8 -17.90 -30.39 -43.79
CA ASP A 8 -17.13 -29.30 -43.17
C ASP A 8 -15.64 -29.63 -42.98
N PRO A 9 -14.80 -28.59 -42.82
CA PRO A 9 -14.14 -28.48 -41.53
C PRO A 9 -14.15 -27.05 -40.93
N PRO A 10 -14.60 -26.86 -39.67
CA PRO A 10 -14.24 -25.68 -38.90
C PRO A 10 -12.79 -25.82 -38.41
N THR A 11 -11.85 -25.24 -39.17
CA THR A 11 -10.44 -25.21 -38.77
C THR A 11 -10.14 -23.91 -38.03
N SER A 12 -10.31 -23.91 -36.71
CA SER A 12 -9.47 -23.18 -35.74
C SER A 12 -10.04 -23.33 -34.33
N GLN A 13 -10.11 -24.57 -33.84
CA GLN A 13 -10.00 -24.83 -32.41
C GLN A 13 -8.58 -25.34 -32.16
N ALA A 14 -7.62 -24.42 -32.21
CA ALA A 14 -6.31 -24.62 -31.60
C ALA A 14 -6.19 -23.62 -30.44
N GLU A 15 -7.17 -23.67 -29.54
CA GLU A 15 -7.01 -23.11 -28.21
C GLU A 15 -6.01 -24.02 -27.51
N ALA A 16 -4.75 -23.62 -27.57
CA ALA A 16 -3.66 -24.32 -26.94
C ALA A 16 -4.02 -24.53 -25.47
N LEU A 17 -4.27 -25.78 -25.08
CA LEU A 17 -4.17 -26.23 -23.70
C LEU A 17 -2.74 -25.92 -23.25
N GLN A 18 -2.50 -24.71 -22.79
CA GLN A 18 -1.30 -24.43 -22.02
C GLN A 18 -1.52 -25.13 -20.68
N PRO A 19 -0.68 -26.13 -20.32
CA PRO A 19 -0.73 -26.66 -18.98
C PRO A 19 -0.44 -25.50 -18.03
N SER A 20 -1.45 -25.06 -17.30
CA SER A 20 -1.32 -24.09 -16.21
C SER A 20 -0.42 -24.74 -15.16
N LYS A 21 0.89 -24.56 -15.33
CA LYS A 21 1.90 -24.96 -14.36
C LYS A 21 1.64 -24.09 -13.14
N LYS A 22 0.88 -24.60 -12.18
CA LYS A 22 0.74 -23.97 -10.86
C LYS A 22 2.15 -23.70 -10.35
N PRO A 23 2.54 -22.44 -10.15
CA PRO A 23 3.88 -22.14 -9.69
C PRO A 23 4.05 -22.76 -8.30
N LEU A 24 5.23 -23.32 -8.02
CA LEU A 24 5.54 -23.90 -6.70
C LEU A 24 5.41 -22.88 -5.56
N ILE A 25 5.48 -21.59 -5.89
CA ILE A 25 5.31 -20.48 -4.96
C ILE A 25 4.23 -19.57 -5.53
N PRO A 26 3.13 -19.33 -4.77
CA PRO A 26 2.06 -18.44 -5.18
C PRO A 26 2.57 -17.01 -5.41
N ASN A 27 1.99 -16.30 -6.38
CA ASN A 27 2.46 -14.96 -6.76
C ASN A 27 2.18 -13.95 -5.64
N SER A 28 1.09 -14.14 -4.89
CA SER A 28 0.77 -13.39 -3.67
C SER A 28 1.92 -13.44 -2.64
N THR A 29 2.50 -14.62 -2.43
CA THR A 29 3.62 -14.81 -1.48
C THR A 29 4.88 -14.10 -1.97
N LYS A 30 5.16 -14.10 -3.28
CA LYS A 30 6.31 -13.35 -3.84
C LYS A 30 6.16 -11.85 -3.63
N LEU A 31 4.94 -11.32 -3.81
CA LEU A 31 4.67 -9.90 -3.61
C LEU A 31 4.79 -9.51 -2.13
N LEU A 32 4.27 -10.35 -1.23
CA LEU A 32 4.42 -10.16 0.22
C LEU A 32 5.88 -10.22 0.65
N LEU A 33 6.64 -11.21 0.17
CA LEU A 33 8.07 -11.32 0.46
C LEU A 33 8.84 -10.11 -0.09
N GLY A 34 8.52 -9.69 -1.31
CA GLY A 34 9.10 -8.50 -1.93
C GLY A 34 8.83 -7.24 -1.11
N GLY A 35 7.57 -7.01 -0.72
CA GLY A 35 7.17 -5.86 0.11
C GLY A 35 7.82 -5.88 1.50
N THR A 36 7.86 -7.03 2.16
CA THR A 36 8.48 -7.18 3.49
C THR A 36 9.99 -6.98 3.47
N VAL A 37 10.68 -7.55 2.49
CA VAL A 37 12.13 -7.33 2.29
C VAL A 37 12.41 -5.88 1.94
N PHE A 38 11.61 -5.27 1.06
CA PHE A 38 11.75 -3.87 0.68
C PHE A 38 11.53 -2.93 1.88
N LEU A 39 10.50 -3.16 2.70
CA LEU A 39 10.29 -2.41 3.94
C LEU A 39 11.45 -2.57 4.92
N ALA A 40 11.94 -3.80 5.12
CA ALA A 40 13.04 -4.04 6.05
C ALA A 40 14.31 -3.29 5.61
N LEU A 41 14.67 -3.37 4.33
CA LEU A 41 15.79 -2.63 3.75
C LEU A 41 15.58 -1.12 3.85
N SER A 42 14.40 -0.63 3.49
CA SER A 42 14.00 0.78 3.61
C SER A 42 14.13 1.32 5.04
N SER A 43 13.61 0.55 6.01
CA SER A 43 13.64 0.90 7.43
C SER A 43 15.06 0.90 7.98
N LEU A 44 15.91 -0.05 7.57
CA LEU A 44 17.32 -0.09 7.95
C LEU A 44 18.10 1.12 7.41
N ILE A 45 17.87 1.50 6.15
CA ILE A 45 18.50 2.68 5.53
C ILE A 45 18.06 3.94 6.27
N THR A 46 16.75 4.08 6.53
CA THR A 46 16.18 5.18 7.31
C THR A 46 16.80 5.27 8.69
N ARG A 47 16.86 4.15 9.41
CA ARG A 47 17.44 4.07 10.76
C ARG A 47 18.91 4.50 10.75
N ARG A 48 19.68 4.04 9.76
CA ARG A 48 21.11 4.40 9.61
C ARG A 48 21.29 5.89 9.29
N ALA A 49 20.48 6.46 8.41
CA ALA A 49 20.51 7.88 8.08
C ALA A 49 20.13 8.74 9.29
N PHE A 50 19.06 8.38 9.98
CA PHE A 50 18.57 9.08 11.17
C PHE A 50 19.58 9.04 12.32
N LEU A 51 20.22 7.89 12.56
CA LEU A 51 21.27 7.75 13.57
C LEU A 51 22.47 8.66 13.30
N ARG A 52 22.92 8.76 12.04
CA ARG A 52 24.01 9.68 11.65
C ARG A 52 23.63 11.13 11.95
N LYS A 53 22.41 11.53 11.57
CA LYS A 53 21.91 12.89 11.80
C LYS A 53 21.76 13.20 13.29
N ARG A 54 21.23 12.24 14.07
CA ARG A 54 21.14 12.30 15.54
C ARG A 54 22.50 12.55 16.18
N ILE A 55 23.52 11.79 15.79
CA ILE A 55 24.89 11.94 16.34
C ILE A 55 25.45 13.31 15.99
N SER A 56 25.22 13.83 14.77
CA SER A 56 25.67 15.17 14.38
C SER A 56 24.95 16.32 15.10
N THR A 57 23.74 16.08 15.63
CA THR A 57 22.98 17.07 16.41
C THR A 57 23.28 17.05 17.91
N LEU A 58 24.06 16.08 18.39
CA LEU A 58 24.43 15.99 19.80
C LEU A 58 25.53 17.01 20.10
N PRO A 59 25.30 17.96 21.04
CA PRO A 59 26.31 18.93 21.42
C PRO A 59 27.53 18.22 22.05
N PRO A 60 28.78 18.57 21.68
CA PRO A 60 29.98 18.08 22.37
C PRO A 60 29.97 18.45 23.87
N THR A 61 30.69 17.69 24.69
CA THR A 61 30.60 17.65 26.18
C THR A 61 30.83 18.97 26.92
N TYR A 62 31.13 20.07 26.23
CA TYR A 62 31.37 21.39 26.81
C TYR A 62 30.68 22.54 26.06
N THR A 63 29.76 22.26 25.14
CA THR A 63 28.93 23.31 24.53
C THR A 63 27.56 23.37 25.20
N SER A 64 27.17 24.54 25.71
CA SER A 64 25.83 24.73 26.25
C SER A 64 24.82 24.64 25.10
N ALA A 65 23.74 23.88 25.31
CA ALA A 65 22.69 23.62 24.33
C ALA A 65 22.20 24.84 23.50
N PRO A 66 22.17 26.09 24.01
CA PRO A 66 21.75 27.27 23.23
C PRO A 66 22.74 27.71 22.12
N PHE A 67 24.02 27.32 22.20
CA PHE A 67 25.07 27.76 21.28
C PHE A 67 25.42 26.72 20.21
N HIS A 68 24.97 25.48 20.37
CA HIS A 68 25.14 24.43 19.36
C HIS A 68 24.06 24.57 18.28
N ARG A 69 24.41 25.24 17.17
CA ARG A 69 23.57 25.35 15.99
C ARG A 69 24.21 24.56 14.84
N PRO A 70 23.86 23.27 14.66
CA PRO A 70 24.32 22.54 13.49
C PRO A 70 23.82 23.25 12.23
N SER A 71 24.69 23.34 11.22
CA SER A 71 24.35 23.98 9.94
C SER A 71 23.27 23.14 9.23
N ALA A 72 22.02 23.59 9.31
CA ALA A 72 20.89 22.95 8.66
C ALA A 72 20.53 23.74 7.39
N ASN A 73 20.53 23.07 6.23
CA ASN A 73 19.96 23.63 5.02
C ASN A 73 18.51 23.17 4.92
N GLY A 74 17.57 24.01 5.32
CA GLY A 74 16.15 23.65 5.46
C GLY A 74 15.53 23.05 4.19
N GLY A 75 15.93 23.52 3.00
CA GLY A 75 15.42 22.98 1.73
C GLY A 75 15.94 21.56 1.45
N LEU A 76 17.22 21.31 1.72
CA LEU A 76 17.83 20.00 1.54
C LEU A 76 17.32 18.99 2.59
N GLU A 77 17.14 19.43 3.83
CA GLU A 77 16.57 18.60 4.89
C GLU A 77 15.10 18.25 4.64
N ALA A 78 14.31 19.18 4.10
CA ALA A 78 12.93 18.92 3.73
C ALA A 78 12.84 17.88 2.60
N LEU A 79 13.70 17.98 1.58
CA LEU A 79 13.76 17.00 0.48
C LEU A 79 14.17 15.61 0.99
N GLU A 80 15.18 15.55 1.87
CA GLU A 80 15.61 14.30 2.51
C GLU A 80 14.48 13.69 3.35
N ALA A 81 13.81 14.51 4.16
CA ALA A 81 12.67 14.08 4.98
C ALA A 81 11.51 13.58 4.13
N LEU A 82 11.19 14.27 3.02
CA LEU A 82 10.16 13.87 2.07
C LEU A 82 10.50 12.51 1.47
N ASN A 83 11.72 12.31 0.98
CA ASN A 83 12.13 11.03 0.38
C ASN A 83 12.10 9.88 1.40
N ILE A 84 12.58 10.13 2.62
CA ILE A 84 12.51 9.15 3.72
C ILE A 84 11.05 8.79 4.04
N ALA A 85 10.15 9.78 4.07
CA ALA A 85 8.75 9.55 4.34
C ALA A 85 8.07 8.76 3.22
N THR A 86 8.28 9.14 1.95
CA THR A 86 7.63 8.49 0.80
C THR A 86 8.07 7.05 0.65
N ILE A 87 9.37 6.75 0.81
CA ILE A 87 9.89 5.39 0.73
C ILE A 87 9.31 4.49 1.85
N ASN A 88 9.13 5.02 3.07
CA ASN A 88 8.51 4.27 4.17
C ASN A 88 6.99 4.10 4.01
N VAL A 89 6.26 5.11 3.53
CA VAL A 89 4.81 4.98 3.25
C VAL A 89 4.56 4.06 2.06
N ALA A 90 5.35 4.18 0.99
CA ALA A 90 5.24 3.32 -0.19
C ALA A 90 5.52 1.84 0.15
N SER A 91 6.47 1.57 1.06
CA SER A 91 6.74 0.21 1.52
C SER A 91 5.63 -0.35 2.41
N VAL A 92 5.03 0.45 3.29
CA VAL A 92 3.82 0.06 4.05
C VAL A 92 2.66 -0.24 3.10
N ALA A 93 2.45 0.58 2.07
CA ALA A 93 1.43 0.33 1.05
C ALA A 93 1.69 -0.98 0.29
N MET A 94 2.93 -1.24 -0.13
CA MET A 94 3.28 -2.50 -0.80
C MET A 94 3.06 -3.73 0.09
N ILE A 95 3.36 -3.66 1.39
CA ILE A 95 3.04 -4.74 2.32
C ILE A 95 1.53 -4.87 2.48
N GLY A 96 0.79 -3.77 2.62
CA GLY A 96 -0.67 -3.81 2.74
C GLY A 96 -1.30 -4.53 1.53
N VAL A 97 -0.87 -4.17 0.32
CA VAL A 97 -1.31 -4.83 -0.91
C VAL A 97 -0.89 -6.31 -0.94
N GLY A 98 0.38 -6.62 -0.64
CA GLY A 98 0.87 -8.00 -0.63
C GLY A 98 0.21 -8.89 0.42
N ALA A 99 -0.02 -8.36 1.62
CA ALA A 99 -0.73 -9.02 2.71
C ALA A 99 -2.20 -9.24 2.38
N GLY A 100 -2.86 -8.25 1.76
CA GLY A 100 -4.23 -8.39 1.26
C GLY A 100 -4.33 -9.51 0.22
N MET A 101 -3.46 -9.50 -0.80
CA MET A 101 -3.44 -10.55 -1.82
C MET A 101 -3.18 -11.94 -1.24
N TYR A 102 -2.29 -12.04 -0.24
CA TYR A 102 -2.03 -13.29 0.47
C TYR A 102 -3.24 -13.77 1.30
N ALA A 103 -3.89 -12.86 2.04
CA ALA A 103 -5.04 -13.21 2.87
C ALA A 103 -6.28 -13.63 2.05
N PHE A 104 -6.47 -13.04 0.86
CA PHE A 104 -7.60 -13.36 -0.01
C PHE A 104 -7.33 -14.50 -1.01
N ASP A 105 -6.13 -15.09 -0.97
CA ASP A 105 -5.64 -16.14 -1.88
C ASP A 105 -5.75 -15.73 -3.36
N ILE A 106 -5.30 -14.50 -3.66
CA ILE A 106 -5.35 -13.91 -5.01
C ILE A 106 -3.98 -14.05 -5.67
N ASP A 107 -3.85 -15.02 -6.58
CA ASP A 107 -2.61 -15.28 -7.30
C ASP A 107 -2.61 -14.82 -8.76
N THR A 108 -3.80 -14.55 -9.33
CA THR A 108 -3.98 -14.12 -10.72
C THR A 108 -4.97 -12.96 -10.85
N LEU A 109 -4.91 -12.28 -12.01
CA LEU A 109 -5.88 -11.25 -12.39
C LEU A 109 -7.32 -11.79 -12.49
N GLU A 110 -7.47 -13.06 -12.86
CA GLU A 110 -8.76 -13.73 -12.91
C GLU A 110 -9.32 -13.97 -11.52
N ASP A 111 -8.49 -14.39 -10.55
CA ASP A 111 -8.90 -14.52 -9.15
C ASP A 111 -9.32 -13.18 -8.57
N LEU A 112 -8.59 -12.11 -8.88
CA LEU A 112 -8.94 -10.76 -8.47
C LEU A 112 -10.29 -10.35 -9.07
N LYS A 113 -10.47 -10.49 -10.39
CA LYS A 113 -11.73 -10.13 -11.07
C LYS A 113 -12.90 -10.96 -10.58
N ARG A 114 -12.68 -12.25 -10.31
CA ARG A 114 -13.67 -13.16 -9.73
C ARG A 114 -14.00 -12.76 -8.31
N LYS A 115 -13.03 -12.44 -7.45
CA LYS A 115 -13.25 -12.00 -6.07
C LYS A 115 -13.96 -10.65 -6.01
N VAL A 116 -13.62 -9.72 -6.91
CA VAL A 116 -14.31 -8.42 -7.04
C VAL A 116 -15.76 -8.64 -7.47
N ARG A 117 -16.00 -9.46 -8.50
CA ARG A 117 -17.35 -9.76 -8.97
C ARG A 117 -18.16 -10.57 -7.96
N SER A 118 -17.54 -11.54 -7.30
CA SER A 118 -18.15 -12.32 -6.22
C SER A 118 -18.35 -11.49 -4.96
N GLY A 119 -17.53 -10.48 -4.68
CA GLY A 119 -17.79 -9.51 -3.61
C GLY A 119 -19.02 -8.67 -3.91
N MET A 120 -19.29 -8.40 -5.19
CA MET A 120 -20.52 -7.74 -5.64
C MET A 120 -21.73 -8.69 -5.71
N GLU A 121 -21.54 -10.01 -5.68
CA GLU A 121 -22.61 -11.02 -5.81
C GLU A 121 -22.91 -11.78 -4.50
N LEU A 122 -21.92 -11.87 -3.60
CA LEU A 122 -22.08 -12.41 -2.23
C LEU A 122 -22.80 -11.44 -1.30
N ASP A 123 -23.00 -10.19 -1.71
CA ASP A 123 -23.96 -9.26 -1.11
C ASP A 123 -25.35 -9.36 -1.78
N GLY A 124 -25.72 -10.56 -2.22
CA GLY A 124 -27.13 -10.93 -2.44
C GLY A 124 -27.95 -10.98 -1.15
N SER A 125 -27.42 -10.49 -0.02
CA SER A 125 -28.08 -10.42 1.29
C SER A 125 -28.21 -8.99 1.82
N GLY A 126 -28.61 -8.03 1.00
CA GLY A 126 -29.40 -6.89 1.47
C GLY A 126 -28.79 -5.99 2.54
N GLU A 127 -27.46 -5.94 2.69
CA GLU A 127 -26.82 -4.77 3.31
C GLU A 127 -26.81 -3.68 2.24
N SER A 128 -27.97 -3.05 2.09
CA SER A 128 -28.25 -1.97 1.15
C SER A 128 -27.05 -1.03 1.01
N GLU A 129 -26.71 -0.59 -0.19
CA GLU A 129 -25.65 0.41 -0.49
C GLU A 129 -25.63 1.59 0.51
N GLN A 130 -26.79 1.91 1.11
CA GLN A 130 -26.96 2.84 2.23
C GLN A 130 -26.15 2.52 3.50
N GLN A 131 -26.01 1.27 3.92
CA GLN A 131 -25.21 0.90 5.10
C GLN A 131 -23.72 1.13 4.83
N VAL A 132 -23.24 0.77 3.64
CA VAL A 132 -21.87 1.05 3.22
C VAL A 132 -21.61 2.56 3.16
N GLU A 133 -22.58 3.33 2.63
CA GLU A 133 -22.50 4.79 2.61
C GLU A 133 -22.52 5.39 4.02
N GLU A 134 -23.36 4.88 4.92
CA GLU A 134 -23.43 5.35 6.31
C GLU A 134 -22.16 5.00 7.11
N GLU A 135 -21.57 3.83 6.89
CA GLU A 135 -20.27 3.46 7.45
C GLU A 135 -19.13 4.33 6.91
N LEU A 136 -19.16 4.63 5.61
CA LEU A 136 -18.21 5.54 4.97
C LEU A 136 -18.33 6.95 5.56
N GLU A 137 -19.54 7.48 5.71
CA GLU A 137 -19.81 8.78 6.31
C GLU A 137 -19.32 8.83 7.77
N LYS A 138 -19.62 7.81 8.58
CA LYS A 138 -19.13 7.70 9.97
C LYS A 138 -17.60 7.69 10.02
N TRP A 139 -16.96 6.96 9.10
CA TRP A 139 -15.51 6.94 9.01
C TRP A 139 -14.93 8.30 8.64
N VAL A 140 -15.47 8.96 7.60
CA VAL A 140 -15.04 10.30 7.18
C VAL A 140 -15.24 11.32 8.30
N ALA A 141 -16.39 11.29 8.98
CA ALA A 141 -16.69 12.16 10.11
C ALA A 141 -15.73 11.92 11.28
N ASN A 142 -15.37 10.67 11.57
CA ASN A 142 -14.40 10.34 12.61
C ASN A 142 -12.99 10.85 12.25
N VAL A 143 -12.56 10.70 10.99
CA VAL A 143 -11.26 11.21 10.51
C VAL A 143 -11.21 12.75 10.58
N MET A 144 -12.28 13.41 10.13
CA MET A 144 -12.39 14.87 10.15
C MET A 144 -12.46 15.42 11.57
N SER A 145 -13.21 14.77 12.47
CA SER A 145 -13.31 15.18 13.87
C SER A 145 -11.99 14.96 14.62
N TRP A 146 -11.25 13.89 14.34
CA TRP A 146 -9.91 13.68 14.85
C TRP A 146 -8.94 14.79 14.42
N LYS A 147 -8.99 15.18 13.15
CA LYS A 147 -8.19 16.30 12.62
C LYS A 147 -8.56 17.63 13.28
N ALA A 148 -9.85 17.96 13.36
CA ALA A 148 -10.33 19.20 13.98
C ALA A 148 -10.01 19.27 15.49
N GLY A 149 -10.07 18.14 16.20
CA GLY A 149 -9.70 18.05 17.61
C GLY A 149 -8.21 18.26 17.86
N LYS A 150 -7.36 17.90 16.89
CA LYS A 150 -5.91 18.11 16.95
C LYS A 150 -5.54 19.58 16.74
N GLU A 151 -6.15 20.24 15.76
CA GLU A 151 -5.94 21.68 15.48
C GLU A 151 -6.40 22.58 16.65
N LYS A 152 -7.51 22.22 17.33
CA LYS A 152 -7.96 22.94 18.53
C LYS A 152 -7.00 22.80 19.71
N LYS A 153 -6.44 21.60 19.93
CA LYS A 153 -5.47 21.38 21.01
C LYS A 153 -4.16 22.11 20.75
N GLU A 154 -3.70 22.17 19.51
CA GLU A 154 -2.48 22.91 19.13
C GLU A 154 -2.66 24.43 19.34
N SER A 155 -3.81 25.00 18.95
CA SER A 155 -4.09 26.43 19.14
C SER A 155 -4.36 26.86 20.59
N GLU A 156 -4.82 25.96 21.46
CA GLU A 156 -4.99 26.23 22.89
C GLU A 156 -3.66 26.12 23.66
N VAL A 157 -2.76 25.21 23.24
CA VAL A 157 -1.41 25.09 23.79
C VAL A 157 -0.52 26.27 23.37
N GLU A 158 -0.71 26.83 22.17
CA GLU A 158 0.04 27.99 21.69
C GLU A 158 -0.38 29.32 22.36
N ARG A 159 -1.54 29.34 23.04
CA ARG A 159 -2.07 30.52 23.76
C ARG A 159 -1.80 30.52 25.27
N LYS A 160 -1.16 29.49 25.82
CA LYS A 160 -0.74 29.41 27.24
C LYS A 160 0.77 29.56 27.36
#